data_AF-A0A853A8K7-F1
#
_entry.id   AF-A0A853A8K7-F1
#
_cell.length_a   1.000
_cell.length_b   1.000
_cell.length_c   1.000
_cell.angle_alpha   90.00
_cell.angle_beta   90.00
_cell.angle_gamma   90.00
#
_symmetry.space_group_name_H-M   'P 1'
#
loop_
_entity.id
_entity.type
_entity.pdbx_description
1 polymer ?
#
loop_
_entity_poly.entity_id
_entity_poly.type
_entity_poly.pdbx_seq_one_letter_code
_entity_poly.pdbx_strand_id
1 'polypeptide(L)'
;MSVPDHLRAHAARQPASPLEQVRSFLRGHVADTGDLGELRSDLARLAAVNTRGILQDLQALEDLLAAPPADGTLARLVAWDANWVLDDETSDQAAARWLGEVADLLREVLAEAQ
;
A
#
# COMPACT_ATOMS: atom_id res chain seq x y z
N MET A 1 -5.27 -25.90 -30.10
CA MET A 1 -5.01 -24.45 -30.21
C MET A 1 -3.98 -24.12 -29.12
N SER A 2 -2.73 -23.81 -29.48
CA SER A 2 -1.66 -23.60 -28.48
C SER A 2 -1.74 -22.18 -27.95
N VAL A 3 -1.75 -22.02 -26.62
CA VAL A 3 -1.78 -20.70 -25.98
C VAL A 3 -0.49 -19.93 -26.33
N PRO A 4 -0.57 -18.68 -26.83
CA PRO A 4 0.60 -17.87 -27.16
C PRO A 4 1.53 -17.62 -25.98
N ASP A 5 2.85 -17.60 -26.20
CA ASP A 5 3.86 -17.51 -25.12
C ASP A 5 3.80 -16.23 -24.26
N HIS A 6 3.29 -15.11 -24.81
CA HIS A 6 3.09 -13.89 -24.02
C HIS A 6 1.99 -14.04 -22.96
N LEU A 7 0.99 -14.91 -23.20
CA LEU A 7 -0.04 -15.25 -22.22
C LEU A 7 0.49 -16.21 -21.14
N ARG A 8 1.47 -17.07 -21.47
CA ARG A 8 2.18 -17.87 -20.46
C ARG A 8 3.08 -17.03 -19.56
N ALA A 9 3.76 -16.02 -20.12
CA ALA A 9 4.62 -15.11 -19.35
C ALA A 9 3.85 -14.28 -18.32
N HIS A 10 2.59 -13.90 -18.62
CA HIS A 10 1.73 -13.23 -17.65
C HIS A 10 1.26 -14.18 -16.53
N ALA A 11 0.98 -15.45 -16.86
CA ALA A 11 0.59 -16.47 -15.90
C ALA A 11 1.73 -16.93 -14.96
N ALA A 12 2.98 -16.61 -15.29
CA ALA A 12 4.17 -16.95 -14.50
C ALA A 12 4.63 -15.83 -13.55
N ARG A 13 3.93 -14.68 -13.50
CA ARG A 13 4.21 -13.65 -12.50
C ARG A 13 3.87 -14.21 -11.12
N GLN A 14 4.88 -14.42 -10.28
CA GLN A 14 4.67 -14.67 -8.86
C GLN A 14 3.82 -13.52 -8.29
N PRO A 15 2.87 -13.80 -7.40
CA PRO A 15 2.17 -12.74 -6.68
C PRO A 15 3.23 -11.87 -6.00
N ALA A 16 3.06 -10.55 -6.07
CA ALA A 16 3.95 -9.62 -5.39
C ALA A 16 3.98 -9.96 -3.89
N SER A 17 5.15 -9.86 -3.27
CA SER A 17 5.23 -9.96 -1.81
C SER A 17 4.46 -8.80 -1.17
N PRO A 18 4.02 -8.91 0.10
CA PRO A 18 3.38 -7.79 0.80
C PRO A 18 4.20 -6.51 0.73
N LEU A 19 5.53 -6.62 0.86
CA LEU A 19 6.45 -5.50 0.73
C LEU A 19 6.38 -4.82 -0.66
N GLU A 20 6.42 -5.60 -1.74
CA GLU A 20 6.37 -5.05 -3.10
C GLU A 20 5.00 -4.44 -3.42
N GLN A 21 3.93 -5.03 -2.89
CA GLN A 21 2.60 -4.46 -3.03
C GLN A 21 2.47 -3.14 -2.27
N VAL A 22 2.93 -3.07 -1.01
CA VAL A 22 2.95 -1.83 -0.24
C VAL A 22 3.80 -0.77 -0.94
N ARG A 23 4.98 -1.12 -1.49
CA ARG A 23 5.79 -0.18 -2.31
C ARG A 23 5.00 0.38 -3.48
N SER A 24 4.30 -0.47 -4.23
CA SER A 24 3.50 -0.05 -5.37
C SER A 24 2.36 0.87 -4.95
N PHE A 25 1.67 0.54 -3.86
CA PHE A 25 0.59 1.34 -3.29
C PHE A 25 1.10 2.72 -2.86
N LEU A 26 2.17 2.77 -2.04
CA LEU A 26 2.72 4.03 -1.54
C LEU A 26 3.16 4.95 -2.68
N ARG A 27 3.86 4.42 -3.68
CA ARG A 27 4.30 5.21 -4.84
C ARG A 27 3.16 5.67 -5.73
N GLY A 28 2.13 4.83 -5.90
CA GLY A 28 1.03 5.08 -6.83
C GLY A 28 -0.09 5.94 -6.26
N HIS A 29 -0.27 5.94 -4.93
CA HIS A 29 -1.40 6.58 -4.28
C HIS A 29 -1.01 7.59 -3.21
N VAL A 30 0.18 7.47 -2.59
CA VAL A 30 0.54 8.30 -1.43
C VAL A 30 1.60 9.34 -1.77
N ALA A 31 2.63 8.98 -2.54
CA ALA A 31 3.80 9.82 -2.80
C ALA A 31 3.52 11.20 -3.40
N ASP A 32 2.41 11.33 -4.14
CA ASP A 32 1.98 12.57 -4.79
C ASP A 32 0.91 13.33 -3.99
N THR A 33 0.50 12.83 -2.81
CA THR A 33 -0.51 13.48 -1.96
C THR A 33 0.13 14.47 -1.00
N GLY A 34 -0.54 15.59 -0.74
CA GLY A 34 -0.10 16.61 0.21
C GLY A 34 -0.46 16.31 1.66
N ASP A 35 -1.54 15.56 1.89
CA ASP A 35 -1.99 15.13 3.21
C ASP A 35 -2.89 13.87 3.13
N LEU A 36 -3.18 13.26 4.29
CA LEU A 36 -4.01 12.05 4.37
C LEU A 36 -5.48 12.30 3.99
N GLY A 37 -5.96 13.54 4.03
CA GLY A 37 -7.32 13.90 3.59
C GLY A 37 -7.46 13.85 2.06
N GLU A 38 -6.43 14.30 1.34
CA GLU A 38 -6.32 14.11 -0.11
C GLU A 38 -6.27 12.63 -0.48
N LEU A 39 -5.40 11.85 0.19
CA LEU A 39 -5.33 10.40 0.01
C LEU A 39 -6.69 9.72 0.22
N ARG A 40 -7.40 10.06 1.31
CA ARG A 40 -8.76 9.54 1.58
C ARG A 40 -9.71 9.84 0.43
N SER A 41 -9.72 11.08 -0.05
CA SER A 41 -10.63 11.52 -1.11
C SER A 41 -10.39 10.76 -2.42
N ASP A 42 -9.12 10.51 -2.74
CA ASP A 42 -8.73 9.74 -3.91
C ASP A 42 -9.08 8.26 -3.79
N LEU A 43 -8.81 7.64 -2.64
CA LEU A 43 -9.18 6.26 -2.37
C LEU A 43 -10.70 6.06 -2.36
N ALA A 44 -11.47 6.99 -1.79
CA ALA A 44 -12.94 6.95 -1.83
C ALA A 44 -13.47 6.99 -3.26
N ARG A 45 -12.87 7.80 -4.14
CA ARG A 45 -13.24 7.85 -5.56
C ARG A 45 -12.97 6.52 -6.26
N LEU A 46 -11.86 5.86 -5.94
CA LEU A 46 -11.54 4.53 -6.47
C LEU A 46 -12.49 3.46 -5.93
N ALA A 47 -12.79 3.48 -4.62
CA ALA A 47 -13.68 2.55 -3.94
C ALA A 47 -15.10 2.57 -4.53
N ALA A 48 -15.59 3.76 -4.91
CA ALA A 48 -16.90 3.93 -5.54
C ALA A 48 -17.05 3.20 -6.89
N VAL A 49 -15.93 2.89 -7.56
CA VAL A 49 -15.93 2.13 -8.82
C VAL A 49 -15.60 0.66 -8.57
N ASN A 50 -14.58 0.37 -7.75
CA ASN A 50 -14.15 -0.98 -7.45
C ASN A 50 -13.30 -1.04 -6.17
N THR A 51 -13.77 -1.78 -5.17
CA THR A 51 -13.09 -1.95 -3.88
C THR A 51 -11.96 -3.00 -3.89
N ARG A 52 -11.86 -3.82 -4.95
CA ARG A 52 -10.93 -4.96 -4.97
C ARG A 52 -9.47 -4.56 -4.79
N GLY A 53 -9.02 -3.49 -5.44
CA GLY A 53 -7.63 -3.03 -5.31
C GLY A 53 -7.31 -2.58 -3.89
N ILE A 54 -8.20 -1.77 -3.31
CA ILE A 54 -8.08 -1.25 -1.94
C ILE A 54 -8.05 -2.38 -0.91
N LEU A 55 -8.87 -3.42 -1.09
CA LEU A 55 -8.84 -4.61 -0.24
C LEU A 55 -7.48 -5.34 -0.30
N GLN A 56 -6.88 -5.42 -1.49
CA GLN A 56 -5.58 -6.08 -1.66
C GLN A 56 -4.45 -5.25 -1.02
N ASP A 57 -4.50 -3.93 -1.16
CA ASP A 57 -3.50 -3.03 -0.57
C ASP A 57 -3.62 -2.99 0.97
N LEU A 58 -4.85 -3.00 1.51
CA LEU A 58 -5.09 -3.14 2.94
C LEU A 58 -4.51 -4.44 3.48
N GLN A 59 -4.79 -5.58 2.82
CA GLN A 59 -4.25 -6.87 3.24
C GLN A 59 -2.72 -6.88 3.21
N ALA A 60 -2.10 -6.28 2.18
CA ALA A 60 -0.65 -6.20 2.09
C ALA A 60 -0.02 -5.35 3.21
N LEU A 61 -0.68 -4.24 3.59
CA LEU A 61 -0.27 -3.43 4.74
C LEU A 61 -0.38 -4.22 6.05
N GLU A 62 -1.50 -4.92 6.26
CA GLU A 62 -1.72 -5.75 7.45
C GLU A 62 -0.69 -6.89 7.55
N ASP A 63 -0.42 -7.58 6.45
CA ASP A 63 0.57 -8.66 6.39
C ASP A 63 1.99 -8.15 6.67
N LEU A 64 2.36 -6.98 6.11
CA LEU A 64 3.65 -6.34 6.34
C LEU A 64 3.81 -5.92 7.82
N LEU A 65 2.76 -5.39 8.44
CA LEU A 65 2.79 -4.96 9.84
C LEU A 65 2.75 -6.15 10.82
N ALA A 66 2.10 -7.25 10.44
CA ALA A 66 2.05 -8.48 11.24
C ALA A 66 3.38 -9.24 11.24
N ALA A 67 4.12 -9.19 10.12
CA ALA A 67 5.45 -9.76 9.99
C ALA A 67 6.45 -8.72 9.44
N PRO A 68 6.91 -7.78 10.29
CA PRO A 68 7.79 -6.71 9.86
C PRO A 68 9.06 -7.22 9.17
N PRO A 69 9.54 -6.52 8.12
CA PRO A 69 10.80 -6.81 7.47
C PRO A 69 11.99 -6.46 8.38
N ALA A 70 13.21 -6.61 7.86
CA ALA A 70 14.43 -6.24 8.59
C ALA A 70 14.44 -4.76 9.02
N ASP A 71 15.06 -4.49 10.17
CA ASP A 71 15.16 -3.16 10.78
C ASP A 71 15.58 -2.06 9.79
N GLY A 72 14.91 -0.92 9.90
CA GLY A 72 15.10 0.27 9.06
C GLY A 72 14.39 0.19 7.70
N THR A 73 13.66 -0.89 7.42
CA THR A 73 12.96 -1.05 6.14
C THR A 73 11.65 -0.27 6.12
N LEU A 74 10.92 -0.22 7.24
CA LEU A 74 9.66 0.53 7.31
C LEU A 74 9.92 2.04 7.24
N ALA A 75 10.94 2.53 7.95
CA ALA A 75 11.39 3.91 7.85
C ALA A 75 11.73 4.31 6.41
N ARG A 76 12.46 3.47 5.67
CA ARG A 76 12.78 3.72 4.25
C ARG A 76 11.55 3.67 3.35
N LEU A 77 10.60 2.77 3.59
CA LEU A 77 9.33 2.74 2.84
C LEU A 77 8.62 4.07 2.94
N VAL A 78 8.44 4.59 4.15
CA VAL A 78 7.71 5.85 4.35
C VAL A 78 8.50 7.01 3.73
N ALA A 79 9.80 7.10 4.00
CA ALA A 79 10.62 8.20 3.51
C ALA A 79 10.75 8.22 1.98
N TRP A 80 10.93 7.06 1.32
CA TRP A 80 11.31 7.01 -0.10
C TRP A 80 10.18 6.55 -1.01
N ASP A 81 9.36 5.60 -0.56
CA ASP A 81 8.28 5.05 -1.37
C ASP A 81 6.98 5.85 -1.18
N ALA A 82 6.71 6.35 0.03
CA ALA A 82 5.59 7.25 0.30
C ALA A 82 5.97 8.74 0.19
N ASN A 83 7.25 9.06 0.03
CA ASN A 83 7.78 10.43 0.00
C ASN A 83 7.33 11.28 1.21
N TRP A 84 7.18 10.64 2.38
CA TRP A 84 6.66 11.28 3.60
C TRP A 84 7.75 11.43 4.65
N VAL A 85 7.82 12.61 5.26
CA VAL A 85 8.76 12.91 6.34
C VAL A 85 8.05 12.72 7.68
N LEU A 86 8.61 11.87 8.55
CA LEU A 86 8.13 11.63 9.91
C LEU A 86 8.98 12.42 10.92
N ASP A 87 8.44 12.69 12.10
CA ASP A 87 9.19 13.35 13.18
C ASP A 87 10.43 12.55 13.62
N ASP A 88 10.34 11.22 13.58
CA ASP A 88 11.46 10.29 13.76
C ASP A 88 11.66 9.46 12.48
N GLU A 89 12.38 10.06 11.53
CA GLU A 89 12.60 9.53 10.18
C GLU A 89 13.35 8.19 10.14
N THR A 90 14.03 7.80 11.23
CA THR A 90 14.84 6.58 11.29
C THR A 90 14.17 5.44 12.03
N SER A 91 13.02 5.70 12.65
CA SER A 91 12.33 4.75 13.50
C SER A 91 11.31 3.93 12.74
N ASP A 92 11.58 2.63 12.61
CA ASP A 92 10.60 1.67 12.11
C ASP A 92 9.35 1.62 12.98
N GLN A 93 9.42 1.97 14.27
CA GLN A 93 8.24 2.07 15.12
C GLN A 93 7.35 3.24 14.72
N ALA A 94 7.95 4.40 14.42
CA ALA A 94 7.20 5.56 13.93
C ALA A 94 6.59 5.26 12.55
N ALA A 95 7.37 4.64 11.66
CA ALA A 95 6.89 4.22 10.35
C ALA A 95 5.76 3.17 10.42
N ALA A 96 5.88 2.17 11.30
CA ALA A 96 4.82 1.17 11.52
C ALA A 96 3.52 1.81 12.00
N ARG A 97 3.60 2.79 12.92
CA ARG A 97 2.41 3.53 13.37
C ARG A 97 1.76 4.28 12.22
N TRP A 98 2.54 5.02 11.44
CA TRP A 98 2.01 5.79 10.31
C TRP A 98 1.41 4.87 9.23
N LEU A 99 2.05 3.74 8.91
CA LEU A 99 1.48 2.74 7.99
C LEU A 99 0.18 2.14 8.55
N GLY A 100 0.07 2.00 9.88
CA GLY A 100 -1.16 1.62 10.56
C GLY A 100 -2.28 2.64 10.40
N GLU A 101 -1.99 3.93 10.51
CA GLU A 101 -2.95 5.02 10.26
C GLU A 101 -3.45 5.01 8.81
N VAL A 102 -2.56 4.73 7.85
CA VAL A 102 -2.94 4.54 6.44
C VAL A 102 -3.85 3.31 6.28
N ALA A 103 -3.54 2.18 6.94
CA ALA A 103 -4.40 1.00 6.92
C ALA A 103 -5.79 1.28 7.52
N ASP A 104 -5.87 2.04 8.61
CA ASP A 104 -7.14 2.47 9.20
C ASP A 104 -7.96 3.32 8.22
N LEU A 105 -7.31 4.25 7.51
CA LEU A 105 -7.94 5.05 6.46
C LEU A 105 -8.51 4.17 5.33
N LEU A 106 -7.79 3.13 4.89
CA LEU A 106 -8.30 2.18 3.89
C LEU A 106 -9.55 1.43 4.40
N ARG A 107 -9.56 1.02 5.68
CA ARG A 107 -10.73 0.37 6.30
C ARG A 107 -11.94 1.30 6.31
N GLU A 108 -11.74 2.56 6.67
CA GLU A 108 -12.81 3.56 6.69
C GLU A 108 -13.40 3.76 5.28
N VAL A 109 -12.55 3.94 4.27
CA VAL A 109 -12.98 4.07 2.87
C VAL A 109 -13.78 2.84 2.41
N LEU A 110 -13.33 1.63 2.77
CA LEU A 110 -14.03 0.39 2.42
C LEU A 110 -15.36 0.22 3.16
N ALA A 111 -15.48 0.74 4.39
CA ALA A 111 -16.72 0.71 5.14
C ALA A 111 -17.77 1.68 4.56
N GLU A 112 -17.33 2.83 4.03
CA GLU A 112 -18.20 3.82 3.39
C GLU A 112 -18.67 3.41 1.99
N ALA A 113 -17.93 2.54 1.30
CA ALA A 113 -18.25 2.09 -0.05
C ALA A 113 -19.26 0.91 -0.11
N GLN A 114 -19.70 0.40 1.04
CA GLN A 114 -20.63 -0.74 1.17
C GLN A 114 -22.08 -0.33 1.36
#